data_AF-A0A3A8ZRA2-F1
#
_entry.id   AF-A0A3A8ZRA2-F1
#
_cell.length_a   1.000
_cell.length_b   1.000
_cell.length_c   1.000
_cell.angle_alpha   90.00
_cell.angle_beta   90.00
_cell.angle_gamma   90.00
#
_symmetry.space_group_name_H-M   'P 1'
#
loop_
_entity.id
_entity.type
_entity.pdbx_description
1 polymer ?
#
loop_
_entity_poly.entity_id
_entity_poly.type
_entity_poly.pdbx_seq_one_letter_code
_entity_poly.pdbx_strand_id
1 'polypeptide(L)'
;MDKLQKTALAYQLVMQVQYYFEIAKKNTKREFVLTFEREDFFHMAGLHKLKDVTTLQIEKSRGIIYDRILDGNITLDQVENSFFYQDIEKRLLYLGKIQELLDSNQIVFQYLENKNKASHIKADYLMEEGRETDVIYIFLNERSKAEKGQIPRMCCRSFFPMNQLDYSRNQPSYTLLKKVKIDTVTGNRTVQYDRSKILEQARAAGSEAERRSVLQQLNEKKAQLAIREVLDQRKELRKDKQEPEK
;
A
#
# COMPACT_ATOMS: atom_id res chain seq x y z
N MET A 1 20.99 8.89 13.04
CA MET A 1 20.23 8.02 12.13
C MET A 1 19.40 8.88 11.18
N ASP A 2 19.73 8.84 9.89
CA ASP A 2 19.04 9.62 8.87
C ASP A 2 17.66 9.03 8.49
N LYS A 3 16.89 9.76 7.67
CA LYS A 3 15.52 9.39 7.27
C LYS A 3 15.47 8.07 6.49
N LEU A 4 16.47 7.78 5.67
CA LEU A 4 16.53 6.58 4.85
C LEU A 4 16.75 5.35 5.74
N GLN A 5 17.70 5.42 6.67
CA GLN A 5 17.96 4.37 7.66
C GLN A 5 16.76 4.16 8.60
N LYS A 6 16.10 5.22 9.07
CA LYS A 6 14.83 5.13 9.83
C LYS A 6 13.74 4.37 9.06
N THR A 7 13.61 4.68 7.77
CA THR A 7 12.63 4.02 6.89
C THR A 7 12.94 2.54 6.71
N ALA A 8 14.22 2.19 6.54
CA ALA A 8 14.65 0.79 6.43
C ALA A 8 14.38 -0.02 7.72
N LEU A 9 14.57 0.58 8.89
CA LEU A 9 14.25 -0.06 10.18
C LEU A 9 12.74 -0.24 10.39
N ALA A 10 11.93 0.76 10.03
CA ALA A 10 10.48 0.61 10.04
C ALA A 10 10.03 -0.53 9.09
N TYR A 11 10.70 -0.66 7.94
CA TYR A 11 10.47 -1.76 7.01
C TYR A 11 10.90 -3.13 7.59
N GLN A 12 11.92 -3.19 8.44
CA GLN A 12 12.32 -4.42 9.12
C GLN A 12 11.20 -5.00 9.99
N LEU A 13 10.34 -4.15 10.55
CA LEU A 13 9.16 -4.58 11.30
C LEU A 13 8.10 -5.19 10.38
N VAL A 14 7.84 -4.59 9.21
CA VAL A 14 6.83 -5.13 8.28
C VAL A 14 7.25 -6.46 7.65
N MET A 15 8.56 -6.72 7.51
CA MET A 15 9.08 -8.03 7.07
C MET A 15 8.77 -9.17 8.06
N GLN A 16 8.51 -8.84 9.33
CA GLN A 16 8.11 -9.81 10.36
C GLN A 16 6.59 -10.06 10.38
N VAL A 17 5.88 -9.56 9.37
CA VAL A 17 4.43 -9.66 9.27
C VAL A 17 4.02 -10.18 7.89
N GLN A 18 2.99 -11.00 7.87
CA GLN A 18 2.24 -11.36 6.66
C GLN A 18 0.78 -10.93 6.80
N TYR A 19 0.16 -10.57 5.67
CA TYR A 19 -1.26 -10.25 5.63
C TYR A 19 -1.98 -11.23 4.72
N TYR A 20 -2.86 -12.03 5.31
CA TYR A 20 -3.77 -12.87 4.54
C TYR A 20 -5.03 -12.08 4.18
N PHE A 21 -5.42 -12.15 2.90
CA PHE A 21 -6.60 -11.50 2.36
C PHE A 21 -7.55 -12.52 1.75
N GLU A 22 -8.83 -12.39 2.06
CA GLU A 22 -9.93 -12.97 1.29
C GLU A 22 -10.73 -11.85 0.65
N ILE A 23 -10.88 -11.90 -0.67
CA ILE A 23 -11.59 -10.89 -1.46
C ILE A 23 -12.61 -11.56 -2.38
N ALA A 24 -13.69 -10.85 -2.72
CA ALA A 24 -14.71 -11.38 -3.62
C ALA A 24 -15.26 -10.36 -4.61
N LYS A 25 -15.64 -10.86 -5.79
CA LYS A 25 -16.28 -10.08 -6.85
C LYS A 25 -17.17 -10.99 -7.66
N LYS A 26 -18.43 -10.59 -7.86
CA LYS A 26 -19.43 -11.31 -8.68
C LYS A 26 -19.43 -12.83 -8.43
N ASN A 27 -19.53 -13.23 -7.16
CA ASN A 27 -19.53 -14.64 -6.70
C ASN A 27 -18.21 -15.41 -6.86
N THR A 28 -17.13 -14.78 -7.33
CA THR A 28 -15.79 -15.37 -7.31
C THR A 28 -15.03 -14.89 -6.07
N LYS A 29 -14.62 -15.84 -5.22
CA LYS A 29 -13.69 -15.61 -4.11
C LYS A 29 -12.26 -15.78 -4.60
N ARG A 30 -11.35 -14.94 -4.10
CA ARG A 30 -9.90 -15.09 -4.25
C ARG A 30 -9.22 -14.87 -2.91
N GLU A 31 -8.05 -15.47 -2.78
CA GLU A 31 -7.26 -15.40 -1.57
C GLU A 31 -5.80 -15.16 -1.94
N PHE A 32 -5.07 -14.44 -1.10
CA PHE A 32 -3.63 -14.27 -1.24
C PHE A 32 -2.98 -13.88 0.09
N VAL A 33 -1.67 -14.09 0.19
CA VAL A 33 -0.85 -13.65 1.32
C VAL A 33 0.13 -12.59 0.85
N LEU A 34 0.05 -11.38 1.38
CA LEU A 34 1.04 -10.33 1.15
C LEU A 34 2.25 -10.53 2.08
N THR A 35 3.43 -10.49 1.49
CA THR A 35 4.73 -10.74 2.14
C THR A 35 5.73 -9.67 1.74
N PHE A 36 6.75 -9.46 2.56
CA PHE A 36 7.80 -8.46 2.36
C PHE A 36 9.18 -9.10 2.51
N GLU A 37 10.05 -8.83 1.55
CA GLU A 37 11.46 -9.24 1.57
C GLU A 37 12.36 -8.00 1.42
N ARG A 38 13.65 -8.17 1.70
CA ARG A 38 14.64 -7.08 1.66
C ARG A 38 14.73 -6.45 0.27
N GLU A 39 14.63 -7.28 -0.77
CA GLU A 39 14.72 -6.91 -2.16
C GLU A 39 13.56 -6.02 -2.63
N ASP A 40 12.40 -6.13 -1.98
CA ASP A 40 11.21 -5.34 -2.30
C ASP A 40 11.41 -3.86 -1.89
N PHE A 41 12.20 -3.60 -0.83
CA PHE A 41 12.48 -2.26 -0.32
C PHE A 41 12.98 -1.32 -1.42
N PHE A 42 13.89 -1.80 -2.28
CA PHE A 42 14.49 -0.99 -3.35
C PHE A 42 13.45 -0.40 -4.32
N HIS A 43 12.39 -1.15 -4.63
CA HIS A 43 11.30 -0.68 -5.49
C HIS A 43 10.29 0.17 -4.72
N MET A 44 9.94 -0.24 -3.50
CA MET A 44 8.99 0.48 -2.65
C MET A 44 9.51 1.86 -2.25
N ALA A 45 10.79 1.96 -1.90
CA ALA A 45 11.48 3.21 -1.57
C ALA A 45 11.73 4.08 -2.81
N GLY A 46 11.57 3.53 -4.02
CA GLY A 46 11.79 4.25 -5.27
C GLY A 46 13.26 4.38 -5.68
N LEU A 47 14.19 3.69 -5.01
CA LEU A 47 15.64 3.80 -5.27
C LEU A 47 16.03 3.46 -6.72
N HIS A 48 15.27 2.58 -7.39
CA HIS A 48 15.42 2.29 -8.83
C HIS A 48 15.25 3.52 -9.75
N LYS A 49 14.70 4.63 -9.25
CA LYS A 49 14.56 5.89 -10.00
C LYS A 49 15.82 6.75 -9.98
N LEU A 50 16.69 6.56 -8.98
CA LEU A 50 17.88 7.37 -8.78
C LEU A 50 19.03 6.89 -9.67
N LYS A 51 18.87 7.11 -10.98
CA LYS A 51 19.76 6.59 -12.03
C LYS A 51 21.16 7.20 -12.01
N ASP A 52 21.30 8.36 -11.38
CA ASP A 52 22.51 9.16 -11.22
C ASP A 52 23.28 8.86 -9.92
N VAL A 53 22.70 8.10 -8.99
CA VAL A 53 23.40 7.70 -7.75
C VAL A 53 24.23 6.45 -8.00
N THR A 54 25.53 6.64 -8.27
CA THR A 54 26.45 5.56 -8.68
C THR A 54 26.48 4.37 -7.71
N THR A 55 26.46 4.61 -6.40
CA THR A 55 26.47 3.54 -5.38
C THR A 55 25.28 2.57 -5.53
N LEU A 56 24.11 3.08 -5.95
CA LEU A 56 22.91 2.26 -6.20
C LEU A 56 22.94 1.54 -7.55
N GLN A 57 23.75 2.01 -8.50
CA GLN A 57 23.89 1.40 -9.82
C GLN A 57 24.96 0.30 -9.87
N ILE A 58 26.03 0.44 -9.08
CA ILE A 58 27.12 -0.56 -9.01
C ILE A 58 26.65 -1.82 -8.31
N GLU A 59 25.92 -1.68 -7.19
CA GLU A 59 25.40 -2.82 -6.45
C GLU A 59 24.18 -3.42 -7.16
N LYS A 60 24.31 -4.66 -7.63
CA LYS A 60 23.23 -5.35 -8.36
C LYS A 60 22.23 -6.03 -7.43
N SER A 61 22.66 -6.38 -6.22
CA SER A 61 21.81 -7.03 -5.22
C SER A 61 21.04 -5.99 -4.42
N ARG A 62 19.72 -5.95 -4.64
CA ARG A 62 18.79 -5.07 -3.90
C ARG A 62 18.77 -5.36 -2.41
N GLY A 63 18.96 -6.63 -2.03
CA GLY A 63 19.09 -7.04 -0.63
C GLY A 63 20.36 -6.45 0.01
N ILE A 64 21.50 -6.46 -0.70
CA ILE A 64 22.74 -5.83 -0.19
C ILE A 64 22.60 -4.32 -0.07
N ILE A 65 21.90 -3.65 -1.00
CA ILE A 65 21.60 -2.23 -0.87
C ILE A 65 20.80 -1.97 0.42
N TYR A 66 19.80 -2.79 0.71
CA TYR A 66 19.03 -2.67 1.94
C TYR A 66 19.90 -2.85 3.20
N ASP A 67 20.74 -3.89 3.25
CA ASP A 67 21.64 -4.13 4.37
C ASP A 67 22.62 -2.94 4.57
N ARG A 68 23.21 -2.42 3.49
CA ARG A 68 24.09 -1.24 3.53
C ARG A 68 23.40 0.05 3.98
N ILE A 69 22.10 0.19 3.73
CA ILE A 69 21.30 1.30 4.27
C ILE A 69 21.11 1.12 5.77
N LEU A 70 20.80 -0.10 6.23
CA LEU A 70 20.67 -0.40 7.67
C LEU A 70 21.98 -0.16 8.43
N ASP A 71 23.13 -0.48 7.82
CA ASP A 71 24.45 -0.26 8.40
C ASP A 71 24.92 1.21 8.30
N GLY A 72 24.16 2.07 7.62
CA GLY A 72 24.50 3.49 7.42
C GLY A 72 25.60 3.74 6.39
N ASN A 73 25.95 2.76 5.56
CA ASN A 73 26.91 2.95 4.46
C ASN A 73 26.30 3.65 3.24
N ILE A 74 24.98 3.56 3.09
CA ILE A 74 24.20 4.35 2.12
C ILE A 74 23.27 5.26 2.92
N THR A 75 23.51 6.56 2.85
CA THR A 75 22.83 7.58 3.66
C THR A 75 21.81 8.36 2.86
N LEU A 76 20.96 9.12 3.55
CA LEU A 76 20.04 10.07 2.92
C LEU A 76 20.79 11.08 2.04
N ASP A 77 21.88 11.66 2.53
CA ASP A 77 22.64 12.70 1.81
C ASP A 77 23.14 12.21 0.45
N GLN A 78 23.51 10.94 0.34
CA GLN A 78 23.96 10.36 -0.93
C GLN A 78 22.82 10.24 -1.97
N VAL A 79 21.58 10.06 -1.51
CA VAL A 79 20.41 9.92 -2.39
C VAL A 79 19.65 11.24 -2.61
N GLU A 80 19.73 12.17 -1.66
CA GLU A 80 19.05 13.47 -1.70
C GLU A 80 19.66 14.42 -2.74
N ASN A 81 20.96 14.25 -3.06
CA ASN A 81 21.65 14.98 -4.11
C ASN A 81 21.27 14.55 -5.54
N SER A 82 20.48 13.49 -5.71
CA SER A 82 20.06 13.04 -7.05
C SER A 82 19.03 13.99 -7.66
N PHE A 83 19.14 14.22 -8.98
CA PHE A 83 18.15 14.99 -9.75
C PHE A 83 16.73 14.38 -9.65
N PHE A 84 16.63 13.08 -9.40
CA PHE A 84 15.37 12.35 -9.29
C PHE A 84 14.84 12.23 -7.84
N TYR A 85 15.43 12.90 -6.85
CA TYR A 85 15.03 12.67 -5.45
C TYR A 85 13.58 13.09 -5.15
N GLN A 86 13.09 14.14 -5.78
CA GLN A 86 11.70 14.63 -5.63
C GLN A 86 10.66 13.55 -5.95
N ASP A 87 10.99 12.60 -6.84
CA ASP A 87 10.11 11.48 -7.22
C ASP A 87 9.97 10.39 -6.14
N ILE A 88 10.88 10.37 -5.16
CA ILE A 88 10.96 9.33 -4.13
C ILE A 88 10.73 9.85 -2.72
N GLU A 89 10.87 11.16 -2.47
CA GLU A 89 10.83 11.73 -1.13
C GLU A 89 9.56 11.33 -0.36
N LYS A 90 8.38 11.51 -0.99
CA LYS A 90 7.12 11.09 -0.39
C LYS A 90 6.98 9.57 -0.29
N ARG A 91 7.62 8.79 -1.18
CA ARG A 91 7.64 7.33 -1.05
C ARG A 91 8.33 6.91 0.24
N LEU A 92 9.49 7.50 0.54
CA LEU A 92 10.22 7.24 1.79
C LEU A 92 9.38 7.60 3.02
N LEU A 93 8.71 8.76 3.00
CA LEU A 93 7.83 9.19 4.09
C LEU A 93 6.74 8.14 4.40
N TYR A 94 6.01 7.68 3.38
CA TYR A 94 4.92 6.72 3.58
C TYR A 94 5.42 5.29 3.77
N LEU A 95 6.58 4.93 3.22
CA LEU A 95 7.18 3.62 3.44
C LEU A 95 7.59 3.44 4.90
N GLY A 96 8.05 4.51 5.56
CA GLY A 96 8.29 4.49 7.01
C GLY A 96 7.02 4.22 7.85
N LYS A 97 5.82 4.40 7.26
CA LYS A 97 4.52 4.14 7.89
C LYS A 97 3.79 2.93 7.25
N ILE A 98 4.49 2.10 6.49
CA ILE A 98 3.86 1.06 5.66
C ILE A 98 3.02 0.06 6.47
N GLN A 99 3.48 -0.32 7.65
CA GLN A 99 2.73 -1.24 8.50
C GLN A 99 1.41 -0.61 8.94
N GLU A 100 1.40 0.66 9.33
CA GLU A 100 0.17 1.38 9.70
C GLU A 100 -0.79 1.51 8.51
N LEU A 101 -0.25 1.78 7.31
CA LEU A 101 -1.01 1.82 6.06
C LEU A 101 -1.60 0.46 5.69
N LEU A 102 -0.93 -0.63 6.05
CA LEU A 102 -1.43 -2.00 5.85
C LEU A 102 -2.29 -2.48 6.99
N ASP A 103 -2.27 -1.84 8.16
CA ASP A 103 -3.17 -2.15 9.27
C ASP A 103 -4.52 -1.41 9.14
N SER A 104 -4.60 -0.39 8.28
CA SER A 104 -5.80 0.43 8.04
C SER A 104 -6.76 -0.16 6.99
N ASN A 105 -7.66 0.66 6.42
CA ASN A 105 -8.78 0.23 5.58
C ASN A 105 -8.54 0.49 4.08
N GLN A 106 -8.05 -0.51 3.35
CA GLN A 106 -7.73 -0.36 1.91
C GLN A 106 -8.89 -0.81 1.02
N ILE A 107 -9.03 -0.19 -0.16
CA ILE A 107 -9.84 -0.75 -1.25
C ILE A 107 -8.94 -1.61 -2.14
N VAL A 108 -9.39 -2.82 -2.51
CA VAL A 108 -8.65 -3.72 -3.40
C VAL A 108 -9.28 -3.74 -4.79
N PHE A 109 -8.47 -3.53 -5.81
CA PHE A 109 -8.86 -3.57 -7.22
C PHE A 109 -8.14 -4.69 -7.95
N GLN A 110 -8.82 -5.31 -8.91
CA GLN A 110 -8.13 -5.99 -10.00
C GLN A 110 -7.39 -4.95 -10.82
N TYR A 111 -6.10 -5.15 -11.09
CA TYR A 111 -5.37 -4.23 -11.95
C TYR A 111 -5.33 -4.74 -13.39
N LEU A 112 -6.02 -4.03 -14.27
CA LEU A 112 -6.05 -4.28 -15.71
C LEU A 112 -5.16 -3.24 -16.41
N GLU A 113 -3.99 -3.66 -16.87
CA GLU A 113 -2.99 -2.79 -17.52
C GLU A 113 -3.58 -2.01 -18.71
N ASN A 114 -4.44 -2.65 -19.50
CA ASN A 114 -5.06 -2.04 -20.68
C ASN A 114 -6.00 -0.86 -20.36
N LYS A 115 -6.41 -0.69 -19.11
CA LYS A 115 -7.19 0.47 -18.65
C LYS A 115 -6.33 1.67 -18.28
N ASN A 116 -5.01 1.47 -18.10
CA ASN A 116 -4.03 2.51 -17.80
C ASN A 116 -2.91 2.51 -18.86
N LYS A 117 -3.26 2.76 -20.13
CA LYS A 117 -2.31 2.69 -21.27
C LYS A 117 -1.10 3.62 -21.16
N ALA A 118 -1.20 4.70 -20.39
CA ALA A 118 -0.10 5.63 -20.14
C ALA A 118 0.90 5.12 -19.06
N SER A 119 0.61 3.99 -18.40
CA SER A 119 1.43 3.41 -17.36
C SER A 119 2.12 2.14 -17.84
N HIS A 120 3.38 1.97 -17.46
CA HIS A 120 4.14 0.72 -17.66
C HIS A 120 4.07 -0.23 -16.44
N ILE A 121 3.29 0.11 -15.42
CA ILE A 121 3.15 -0.74 -14.22
C ILE A 121 2.40 -2.01 -14.61
N LYS A 122 2.99 -3.15 -14.27
CA LYS A 122 2.38 -4.48 -14.38
C LYS A 122 2.07 -5.00 -12.99
N ALA A 123 0.81 -5.32 -12.71
CA ALA A 123 0.34 -5.76 -11.41
C ALA A 123 -0.91 -6.63 -11.53
N ASP A 124 -1.12 -7.51 -10.57
CA ASP A 124 -2.33 -8.34 -10.46
C ASP A 124 -3.43 -7.57 -9.72
N TYR A 125 -3.04 -6.87 -8.65
CA TYR A 125 -3.93 -6.05 -7.85
C TYR A 125 -3.35 -4.67 -7.58
N LEU A 126 -4.25 -3.74 -7.32
CA LEU A 126 -3.97 -2.41 -6.80
C LEU A 126 -4.73 -2.26 -5.49
N MET A 127 -4.04 -1.86 -4.42
CA MET A 127 -4.68 -1.39 -3.21
C MET A 127 -4.59 0.14 -3.14
N GLU A 128 -5.66 0.76 -2.66
CA GLU A 128 -5.80 2.21 -2.51
C GLU A 128 -6.16 2.53 -1.05
N GLU A 129 -5.44 3.49 -0.47
CA GLU A 129 -5.63 3.95 0.91
C GLU A 129 -5.64 5.48 0.97
N GLY A 130 -6.60 6.09 1.66
CA GLY A 130 -6.55 7.51 1.99
C GLY A 130 -5.77 7.74 3.29
N ARG A 131 -4.68 8.52 3.26
CA ARG A 131 -3.88 8.83 4.45
C ARG A 131 -3.42 10.28 4.45
N GLU A 132 -3.68 10.99 5.54
CA GLU A 132 -3.25 12.39 5.72
C GLU A 132 -3.74 13.25 4.55
N THR A 133 -2.85 13.73 3.68
CA THR A 133 -3.20 14.53 2.49
C THR A 133 -2.99 13.78 1.18
N ASP A 134 -2.70 12.48 1.22
CA ASP A 134 -2.40 11.68 0.03
C ASP A 134 -3.22 10.39 -0.05
N VAL A 135 -3.63 10.03 -1.27
CA VAL A 135 -4.13 8.69 -1.57
C VAL A 135 -2.91 7.85 -1.93
N ILE A 136 -2.70 6.71 -1.30
CA ILE A 136 -1.54 5.85 -1.49
C ILE A 136 -1.91 4.65 -2.34
N TYR A 137 -1.10 4.37 -3.36
CA TYR A 137 -1.24 3.19 -4.21
C TYR A 137 -0.20 2.13 -3.86
N ILE A 138 -0.68 0.89 -3.70
CA ILE A 138 0.13 -0.29 -3.43
C ILE A 138 -0.16 -1.31 -4.53
N PHE A 139 0.78 -1.47 -5.46
CA PHE A 139 0.68 -2.41 -6.57
C PHE A 139 1.25 -3.77 -6.16
N LEU A 140 0.46 -4.82 -6.39
CA LEU A 140 0.79 -6.18 -5.98
C LEU A 140 1.01 -7.09 -7.17
N ASN A 141 2.04 -7.93 -7.08
CA ASN A 141 2.28 -9.03 -7.99
C ASN A 141 2.50 -10.30 -7.21
N GLU A 142 2.17 -11.41 -7.82
CA GLU A 142 2.62 -12.71 -7.33
C GLU A 142 4.15 -12.79 -7.34
N ARG A 143 4.73 -13.16 -6.19
CA ARG A 143 6.20 -13.29 -6.00
C ARG A 143 6.74 -14.43 -6.86
N SER A 144 6.04 -15.56 -6.86
CA SER A 144 6.31 -16.74 -7.66
C SER A 144 4.99 -17.43 -7.94
N LYS A 145 4.79 -17.90 -9.18
CA LYS A 145 3.56 -18.56 -9.59
C LYS A 145 3.22 -19.71 -8.64
N ALA A 146 2.11 -19.58 -7.92
CA ALA A 146 1.63 -20.59 -7.01
C ALA A 146 1.19 -21.83 -7.77
N GLU A 147 1.46 -22.99 -7.17
CA GLU A 147 0.92 -24.25 -7.65
C GLU A 147 -0.60 -24.26 -7.50
N LYS A 148 -1.26 -25.08 -8.33
CA LYS A 148 -2.72 -25.19 -8.30
C LYS A 148 -3.19 -25.61 -6.91
N GLY A 149 -4.04 -24.80 -6.31
CA GLY A 149 -4.61 -25.06 -4.97
C GLY A 149 -3.81 -24.45 -3.82
N GLN A 150 -2.63 -23.88 -4.07
CA GLN A 150 -1.92 -23.09 -3.08
C GLN A 150 -2.39 -21.64 -3.09
N ILE A 151 -2.27 -20.97 -1.94
CA ILE A 151 -2.60 -19.55 -1.80
C ILE A 151 -1.41 -18.72 -2.34
N PRO A 152 -1.61 -17.88 -3.36
CA PRO A 152 -0.55 -17.03 -3.91
C PRO A 152 0.12 -16.16 -2.86
N ARG A 153 1.45 -16.11 -2.92
CA ARG A 153 2.26 -15.14 -2.16
C ARG A 153 2.51 -13.92 -3.01
N MET A 154 2.04 -12.78 -2.55
CA MET A 154 2.17 -11.50 -3.25
C MET A 154 3.30 -10.69 -2.61
N CYS A 155 3.93 -9.85 -3.44
CA CYS A 155 4.86 -8.82 -3.03
C CYS A 155 4.36 -7.44 -3.48
N CYS A 156 4.83 -6.39 -2.83
CA CYS A 156 4.58 -5.03 -3.31
C CYS A 156 5.60 -4.67 -4.39
N ARG A 157 5.14 -4.55 -5.64
CA ARG A 157 6.00 -4.26 -6.79
C ARG A 157 6.30 -2.77 -6.94
N SER A 158 5.34 -1.93 -6.55
CA SER A 158 5.45 -0.47 -6.58
C SER A 158 4.54 0.14 -5.53
N PHE A 159 5.03 1.20 -4.88
CA PHE A 159 4.36 1.89 -3.78
C PHE A 159 4.60 3.40 -3.92
N PHE A 160 3.53 4.19 -4.01
CA PHE A 160 3.64 5.65 -4.08
C PHE A 160 2.32 6.38 -3.81
N PRO A 161 2.38 7.63 -3.32
CA PRO A 161 1.21 8.50 -3.28
C PRO A 161 0.74 8.84 -4.70
N MET A 162 -0.57 8.84 -4.90
CA MET A 162 -1.27 9.35 -6.07
C MET A 162 -0.80 10.76 -6.39
N ASN A 163 -0.38 10.93 -7.63
CA ASN A 163 0.01 12.22 -8.22
C ASN A 163 -1.14 12.77 -9.08
N GLN A 164 -0.93 12.88 -10.40
CA GLN A 164 -1.92 13.35 -11.36
C GLN A 164 -2.82 12.22 -11.89
N LEU A 165 -2.30 10.98 -11.95
CA LEU A 165 -3.04 9.85 -12.53
C LEU A 165 -3.78 9.06 -11.44
N ASP A 166 -5.08 8.87 -11.66
CA ASP A 166 -5.91 7.95 -10.90
C ASP A 166 -5.80 6.54 -11.49
N TYR A 167 -5.13 5.65 -10.75
CA TYR A 167 -4.89 4.28 -11.17
C TYR A 167 -6.06 3.34 -10.87
N SER A 168 -6.98 3.72 -9.99
CA SER A 168 -8.17 2.93 -9.65
C SER A 168 -9.33 3.19 -10.61
N ARG A 169 -9.26 4.30 -11.37
CA ARG A 169 -10.24 4.63 -12.42
C ARG A 169 -10.45 3.48 -13.40
N ASN A 170 -11.72 3.08 -13.56
CA ASN A 170 -12.16 1.98 -14.43
C ASN A 170 -11.57 0.60 -14.08
N GLN A 171 -10.91 0.47 -12.93
CA GLN A 171 -10.47 -0.81 -12.43
C GLN A 171 -11.61 -1.50 -11.67
N PRO A 172 -11.83 -2.80 -11.89
CA PRO A 172 -12.85 -3.52 -11.12
C PRO A 172 -12.44 -3.66 -9.66
N SER A 173 -13.25 -3.16 -8.73
CA SER A 173 -13.04 -3.36 -7.31
C SER A 173 -13.47 -4.76 -6.84
N TYR A 174 -12.79 -5.24 -5.80
CA TYR A 174 -13.19 -6.38 -5.00
C TYR A 174 -13.75 -5.90 -3.66
N THR A 175 -14.63 -6.72 -3.09
CA THR A 175 -15.05 -6.59 -1.70
C THR A 175 -14.05 -7.32 -0.81
N LEU A 176 -13.48 -6.65 0.19
CA LEU A 176 -12.73 -7.32 1.24
C LEU A 176 -13.70 -8.15 2.09
N LEU A 177 -13.41 -9.45 2.23
CA LEU A 177 -14.17 -10.37 3.07
C LEU A 177 -13.48 -10.60 4.40
N LYS A 178 -12.17 -10.84 4.37
CA LYS A 178 -11.38 -11.14 5.56
C LYS A 178 -9.97 -10.61 5.40
N LYS A 179 -9.40 -10.13 6.52
CA LYS A 179 -8.00 -9.73 6.62
C LYS A 179 -7.43 -10.20 7.94
N VAL A 180 -6.31 -10.92 7.87
CA VAL A 180 -5.61 -11.45 9.06
C VAL A 180 -4.16 -11.02 9.00
N LYS A 181 -3.70 -10.34 10.05
CA LYS A 181 -2.30 -10.05 10.28
C LYS A 181 -1.65 -11.24 10.99
N ILE A 182 -0.53 -11.71 10.47
CA ILE A 182 0.19 -12.87 10.98
C ILE A 182 1.59 -12.40 11.32
N ASP A 183 1.95 -12.46 12.60
CA ASP A 183 3.33 -12.26 13.05
C ASP A 183 4.15 -13.50 12.71
N THR A 184 5.22 -13.35 11.94
CA THR A 184 5.99 -14.49 11.43
C THR A 184 7.00 -15.03 12.44
N VAL A 185 7.30 -14.28 13.50
CA VAL A 185 8.24 -14.67 14.56
C VAL A 185 7.53 -15.53 15.60
N THR A 186 6.34 -15.09 16.03
CA THR A 186 5.54 -15.74 17.08
C THR A 186 4.47 -16.67 16.52
N GLY A 187 4.09 -16.51 15.25
CA GLY A 187 2.96 -17.21 14.63
C GLY A 187 1.59 -16.63 15.01
N ASN A 188 1.55 -15.57 15.82
CA ASN A 188 0.31 -14.96 16.31
C ASN A 188 -0.53 -14.43 15.15
N ARG A 189 -1.83 -14.69 15.19
CA ARG A 189 -2.79 -14.28 14.18
C ARG A 189 -3.80 -13.31 14.76
N THR A 190 -3.88 -12.11 14.19
CA THR A 190 -4.85 -11.08 14.56
C THR A 190 -5.82 -10.86 13.41
N VAL A 191 -7.10 -11.14 13.63
CA VAL A 191 -8.16 -10.83 12.66
C VAL A 191 -8.38 -9.32 12.68
N GLN A 192 -8.00 -8.63 11.60
CA GLN A 192 -8.17 -7.19 11.47
C GLN A 192 -9.54 -6.83 10.88
N TYR A 193 -10.09 -7.71 10.05
CA TYR A 193 -11.36 -7.49 9.41
C TYR A 193 -12.05 -8.83 9.09
N ASP A 194 -13.36 -8.88 9.36
CA ASP A 194 -14.22 -10.01 9.04
C ASP A 194 -15.62 -9.49 8.69
N ARG A 195 -15.96 -9.56 7.40
CA ARG A 195 -17.22 -9.05 6.87
C ARG A 195 -18.42 -9.80 7.42
N SER A 196 -18.33 -11.13 7.61
CA SER A 196 -19.51 -11.90 8.03
C SER A 196 -19.97 -11.49 9.43
N LYS A 197 -19.02 -11.23 10.35
CA LYS A 197 -19.31 -10.74 11.70
C LYS A 197 -20.05 -9.40 11.70
N ILE A 198 -19.63 -8.47 10.85
CA ILE A 198 -20.30 -7.16 10.72
C ILE A 198 -21.73 -7.36 10.19
N LEU A 199 -21.93 -8.24 9.21
CA LEU A 199 -23.25 -8.52 8.64
C LEU A 199 -24.16 -9.30 9.60
N GLU A 200 -23.61 -10.16 10.44
CA GLU A 200 -24.35 -10.82 11.54
C GLU A 200 -24.83 -9.80 12.57
N GLN A 201 -23.95 -8.91 13.03
CA GLN A 201 -24.31 -7.81 13.94
C GLN A 201 -25.38 -6.91 13.33
N ALA A 202 -25.25 -6.54 12.05
CA ALA A 202 -26.24 -5.70 11.37
C ALA A 202 -27.61 -6.37 11.24
N ARG A 203 -27.67 -7.71 11.14
CA ARG A 203 -28.92 -8.49 11.14
C ARG A 203 -29.54 -8.60 12.52
N ALA A 204 -28.71 -8.62 13.57
CA ALA A 204 -29.15 -8.70 14.96
C ALA A 204 -29.52 -7.33 15.57
N ALA A 205 -29.28 -6.22 14.86
CA ALA A 205 -29.56 -4.87 15.34
C ALA A 205 -31.04 -4.66 15.69
N GLY A 206 -31.30 -4.03 16.84
CA GLY A 206 -32.65 -3.77 17.36
C GLY A 206 -33.33 -2.57 16.71
N SER A 207 -32.63 -1.79 15.89
CA SER A 207 -33.17 -0.64 15.17
C SER A 207 -32.48 -0.40 13.83
N GLU A 208 -33.15 0.33 12.94
CA GLU A 208 -32.56 0.80 11.66
C GLU A 208 -31.34 1.71 11.88
N ALA A 209 -31.34 2.54 12.92
CA ALA A 209 -30.22 3.43 13.23
C ALA A 209 -28.97 2.62 13.63
N GLU A 210 -29.15 1.63 14.51
CA GLU A 210 -28.08 0.71 14.91
C GLU A 210 -27.56 -0.09 13.72
N ARG A 211 -28.46 -0.67 12.92
CA ARG A 211 -28.10 -1.40 11.70
C ARG A 211 -27.23 -0.55 10.76
N ARG A 212 -27.61 0.72 10.52
CA ARG A 212 -26.84 1.64 9.69
C ARG A 212 -25.46 1.94 10.27
N SER A 213 -25.37 2.13 11.58
CA SER A 213 -24.10 2.35 12.27
C SER A 213 -23.15 1.14 12.13
N VAL A 214 -23.66 -0.07 12.30
CA VAL A 214 -22.87 -1.30 12.09
C VAL A 214 -22.40 -1.41 10.63
N LEU A 215 -23.27 -1.14 9.65
CA LEU A 215 -22.90 -1.21 8.23
C LEU A 215 -21.87 -0.14 7.80
N GLN A 216 -21.73 0.97 8.53
CA GLN A 216 -20.63 1.93 8.31
C GLN A 216 -19.26 1.33 8.65
N GLN A 217 -19.22 0.23 9.41
CA GLN A 217 -17.97 -0.45 9.76
C GLN A 217 -17.38 -1.27 8.60
N LEU A 218 -18.15 -1.51 7.54
CA LEU A 218 -17.68 -2.22 6.35
C LEU A 218 -16.46 -1.52 5.77
N ASN A 219 -15.45 -2.31 5.40
CA ASN A 219 -14.16 -1.81 4.96
C ASN A 219 -14.28 -0.83 3.77
N GLU A 220 -15.12 -1.14 2.78
CA GLU A 220 -15.33 -0.26 1.63
C GLU A 220 -15.93 1.09 2.03
N LYS A 221 -16.76 1.14 3.07
CA LYS A 221 -17.38 2.39 3.55
C LYS A 221 -16.35 3.25 4.26
N LYS A 222 -15.56 2.66 5.16
CA LYS A 222 -14.48 3.37 5.86
C LYS A 222 -13.41 3.87 4.89
N ALA A 223 -12.97 3.03 3.96
CA ALA A 223 -11.94 3.37 2.99
C ALA A 223 -12.39 4.50 2.04
N GLN A 224 -13.62 4.42 1.51
CA GLN A 224 -14.18 5.45 0.64
C GLN A 224 -14.31 6.80 1.34
N LEU A 225 -14.69 6.80 2.62
CA LEU A 225 -14.78 8.03 3.41
C LEU A 225 -13.40 8.68 3.57
N ALA A 226 -12.40 7.90 4.00
CA ALA A 226 -11.03 8.39 4.18
C ALA A 226 -10.44 8.95 2.87
N ILE A 227 -10.64 8.24 1.74
CA ILE A 227 -10.19 8.70 0.43
C ILE A 227 -10.91 9.99 0.03
N ARG A 228 -12.23 10.08 0.25
CA ARG A 228 -12.99 11.28 -0.06
C ARG A 228 -12.51 12.50 0.72
N GLU A 229 -12.28 12.34 2.03
CA GLU A 229 -11.76 13.41 2.89
C GLU A 229 -10.42 13.94 2.37
N VAL A 230 -9.50 13.05 2.01
CA VAL A 230 -8.21 13.40 1.41
C VAL A 230 -8.38 14.19 0.09
N LEU A 231 -9.26 13.70 -0.79
CA LEU A 231 -9.49 14.32 -2.09
C LEU A 231 -10.15 15.70 -1.97
N ASP A 232 -11.05 15.88 -1.01
CA ASP A 232 -11.70 17.17 -0.76
C ASP A 232 -10.71 18.17 -0.16
N GLN A 233 -9.86 17.77 0.81
CA GLN A 233 -8.76 18.62 1.31
C GLN A 233 -7.79 19.05 0.21
N ARG A 234 -7.43 18.15 -0.71
CA ARG A 234 -6.57 18.46 -1.86
C ARG A 234 -7.21 19.49 -2.81
N LYS A 235 -8.54 19.50 -2.94
CA LYS A 235 -9.24 20.50 -3.77
C LYS A 235 -9.20 21.88 -3.11
N GLU A 236 -9.44 21.96 -1.80
CA GLU A 236 -9.38 23.24 -1.08
C GLU A 236 -7.97 23.84 -1.12
N LEU A 237 -6.92 23.04 -0.85
CA LEU A 237 -5.53 23.49 -0.97
C LEU A 237 -5.14 23.99 -2.38
N ARG A 238 -5.81 23.51 -3.43
CA ARG A 238 -5.58 23.97 -4.80
C ARG A 238 -6.32 25.29 -5.08
N LYS A 239 -7.49 25.51 -4.48
CA LYS A 239 -8.23 26.78 -4.58
C LYS A 239 -7.47 27.90 -3.86
N ASP A 240 -6.97 27.64 -2.65
CA ASP A 240 -6.22 28.63 -1.86
C ASP A 240 -4.94 29.09 -2.56
N LYS A 241 -4.29 28.19 -3.33
CA LYS A 241 -3.11 28.55 -4.15
C LYS A 241 -3.45 29.29 -5.45
N GLN A 242 -4.72 29.35 -5.82
CA GLN A 242 -5.21 30.03 -7.03
C GLN A 242 -5.87 31.37 -6.72
N GLU A 243 -6.16 31.69 -5.46
CA GLU A 243 -6.49 33.06 -5.05
C GLU A 243 -5.19 33.86 -4.91
N PRO A 244 -4.95 34.89 -5.75
CA PRO A 244 -3.83 35.78 -5.52
C PRO A 244 -4.08 36.55 -4.22
N GLU A 245 -3.04 36.68 -3.38
CA GLU A 245 -3.00 37.70 -2.34
C GLU A 245 -3.40 39.04 -2.98
N LYS A 246 -4.56 39.56 -2.58
CA LYS A 246 -5.04 40.88 -2.99
C LYS A 246 -4.36 41.97 -2.17
#